data_AF-A0A656GJ03-F1
#
_entry.id   AF-A0A656GJ03-F1
#
_cell.length_a   1.000
_cell.length_b   1.000
_cell.length_c   1.000
_cell.angle_alpha   90.00
_cell.angle_beta   90.00
_cell.angle_gamma   90.00
#
_symmetry.space_group_name_H-M   'P 1'
#
loop_
_entity.id
_entity.type
_entity.pdbx_description
1 polymer ?
#
loop_
_entity_poly.entity_id
_entity_poly.type
_entity_poly.pdbx_seq_one_letter_code
_entity_poly.pdbx_strand_id
1 'polypeptide(L)'
;MMLHTNDYLEYYLTLVGWIINSGVWNMIEDSGLVAAPFAAIIISEWLKARAEGADEGNKGVLSLARVENRFYTAILVIIVCCMPLVTVSIDTLRFDRSRSEQCQYSVPNPADTGWNTSFS
;
A
#
# COMPACT_ATOMS: atom_id res chain seq x y z
N MET A 1 3.10 0.71 16.88
CA MET A 1 4.11 -0.31 16.56
C MET A 1 5.41 0.42 16.30
N MET A 2 6.52 -0.02 16.88
CA MET A 2 7.82 0.65 16.75
C MET A 2 8.69 -0.19 15.81
N LEU A 3 9.25 0.41 14.75
CA LEU A 3 10.25 -0.24 13.91
C LEU A 3 11.64 0.15 14.39
N HIS A 4 12.56 -0.82 14.42
CA HIS A 4 13.96 -0.61 14.80
C HIS A 4 14.86 -0.78 13.59
N THR A 5 15.80 0.14 13.41
CA THR A 5 16.84 0.07 12.38
C THR A 5 18.21 0.20 13.02
N ASN A 6 19.21 -0.51 12.49
CA ASN A 6 20.55 -0.54 13.08
C ASN A 6 21.58 0.28 12.30
N ASP A 7 21.24 0.67 11.07
CA ASP A 7 22.09 1.48 10.19
C ASP A 7 21.37 2.76 9.73
N TYR A 8 22.13 3.83 9.47
CA TYR A 8 21.57 5.10 9.01
C TYR A 8 20.95 4.98 7.64
N LEU A 9 21.60 4.23 6.75
CA LEU A 9 21.08 4.02 5.42
C LEU A 9 19.72 3.34 5.49
N GLU A 10 19.59 2.33 6.34
CA GLU A 10 18.32 1.65 6.62
C GLU A 10 17.28 2.61 7.21
N TYR A 11 17.63 3.41 8.21
CA TYR A 11 16.74 4.39 8.84
C TYR A 11 16.14 5.37 7.81
N TYR A 12 16.98 5.99 6.98
CA TYR A 12 16.51 6.98 6.01
C TYR A 12 15.83 6.34 4.79
N LEU A 13 16.32 5.20 4.27
CA LEU A 13 15.69 4.53 3.14
C LEU A 13 14.32 3.96 3.51
N THR A 14 14.15 3.41 4.71
CA THR A 14 12.85 2.92 5.18
C THR A 14 11.84 4.07 5.30
N LEU A 15 12.26 5.19 5.88
CA LEU A 15 11.44 6.40 6.00
C LEU A 15 11.04 6.96 4.62
N VAL A 16 12.02 7.18 3.73
CA VAL A 16 11.76 7.70 2.38
C VAL A 16 10.88 6.74 1.56
N GLY A 17 11.16 5.43 1.64
CA GLY A 17 10.35 4.41 0.97
C GLY A 17 8.89 4.45 1.42
N TRP A 18 8.66 4.68 2.71
CA TRP A 18 7.30 4.79 3.25
C TRP A 18 6.58 6.08 2.84
N ILE A 19 7.29 7.21 2.82
CA ILE A 19 6.75 8.49 2.34
C ILE A 19 6.35 8.37 0.86
N ILE A 20 7.22 7.81 0.02
CA ILE A 20 6.92 7.61 -1.40
C ILE A 20 5.71 6.69 -1.57
N ASN A 21 5.66 5.55 -0.86
CA ASN A 21 4.53 4.63 -0.94
C ASN A 21 3.21 5.31 -0.54
N SER A 22 3.22 6.06 0.55
CA SER A 22 2.04 6.80 1.03
C SER A 22 1.63 7.90 0.03
N GLY A 23 2.59 8.62 -0.53
CA GLY A 23 2.35 9.64 -1.55
C GLY A 23 1.76 9.06 -2.85
N VAL A 24 2.28 7.93 -3.33
CA VAL A 24 1.73 7.22 -4.50
C VAL A 24 0.31 6.77 -4.23
N TRP A 25 0.03 6.17 -3.06
CA TRP A 25 -1.32 5.76 -2.71
C TRP A 25 -2.30 6.95 -2.69
N ASN A 26 -1.93 8.05 -2.02
CA ASN A 26 -2.76 9.25 -1.97
C ASN A 26 -3.05 9.80 -3.38
N MET A 27 -2.07 9.78 -4.28
CA MET A 27 -2.27 10.21 -5.67
C MET A 27 -3.26 9.30 -6.42
N ILE A 28 -3.20 7.98 -6.22
CA ILE A 28 -4.14 7.01 -6.82
C ILE A 28 -5.55 7.22 -6.26
N GLU A 29 -5.67 7.52 -4.97
CA GLU A 29 -6.94 7.81 -4.31
C GLU A 29 -7.56 9.12 -4.80
N ASP A 30 -6.79 10.22 -4.79
CA ASP A 30 -7.23 11.55 -5.23
C ASP A 30 -7.62 11.59 -6.70
N SER A 31 -6.90 10.84 -7.54
CA SER A 31 -7.24 10.71 -8.97
C SER A 31 -8.45 9.81 -9.23
N GLY A 32 -8.92 9.08 -8.22
CA GLY A 32 -10.00 8.09 -8.34
C GLY A 32 -9.59 6.83 -9.12
N LEU A 33 -8.29 6.62 -9.38
CA LEU A 33 -7.78 5.48 -10.16
C LEU A 33 -8.05 4.14 -9.45
N VAL A 34 -8.26 4.16 -8.13
CA VAL A 34 -8.75 3.00 -7.36
C VAL A 34 -10.06 2.42 -7.94
N ALA A 35 -10.92 3.25 -8.56
CA ALA A 35 -12.18 2.82 -9.14
C ALA A 35 -12.04 2.07 -10.49
N ALA A 36 -10.91 2.24 -11.18
CA ALA A 36 -10.67 1.67 -12.51
C ALA A 36 -10.82 0.13 -12.59
N PRO A 37 -10.21 -0.68 -11.70
CA PRO A 37 -10.38 -2.14 -11.74
C PRO A 37 -11.84 -2.58 -11.53
N PHE A 38 -12.60 -1.86 -10.70
CA PHE A 38 -14.01 -2.16 -10.47
C PHE A 38 -14.87 -1.85 -11.71
N ALA A 39 -14.64 -0.72 -12.35
CA ALA A 39 -15.29 -0.38 -13.61
C ALA A 39 -14.97 -1.43 -14.68
N ALA A 40 -13.72 -1.87 -14.78
CA ALA A 40 -13.31 -2.90 -15.73
C ALA A 40 -14.03 -4.25 -15.49
N ILE A 41 -14.22 -4.66 -14.23
CA ILE A 41 -14.98 -5.88 -13.88
C ILE A 41 -16.43 -5.77 -14.33
N ILE A 42 -17.09 -4.64 -14.02
CA ILE A 42 -18.50 -4.41 -14.38
C ILE A 42 -18.67 -4.41 -15.91
N ILE A 43 -17.82 -3.68 -16.63
CA ILE A 43 -17.89 -3.61 -18.10
C ILE A 43 -17.61 -4.99 -18.72
N SER A 44 -16.61 -5.71 -18.21
CA SER A 44 -16.28 -7.05 -18.71
C SER A 44 -17.44 -8.02 -18.54
N GLU A 45 -18.13 -7.99 -17.40
CA GLU A 45 -19.29 -8.87 -17.19
C GLU A 45 -20.50 -8.42 -18.01
N TRP A 46 -20.73 -7.12 -18.12
CA TRP A 46 -21.80 -6.59 -18.96
C TRP A 46 -21.66 -6.99 -20.43
N LEU A 47 -20.44 -6.95 -20.98
CA LEU A 47 -20.15 -7.41 -22.33
C LEU A 47 -20.35 -8.93 -22.49
N LYS A 48 -19.95 -9.73 -21.48
CA LYS A 48 -20.16 -11.18 -21.48
C LYS A 48 -21.64 -11.55 -21.42
N ALA A 49 -22.40 -10.93 -20.53
CA ALA A 49 -23.84 -11.17 -20.40
C ALA A 49 -24.60 -10.84 -21.70
N ARG A 50 -24.10 -9.88 -22.49
CA ARG A 50 -24.61 -9.57 -23.84
C ARG A 50 -24.21 -10.59 -24.91
N ALA A 51 -23.05 -11.23 -24.77
CA ALA A 51 -22.58 -12.26 -25.69
C ALA A 51 -23.22 -13.63 -25.42
N GLU A 52 -23.60 -13.91 -24.18
CA GLU A 52 -24.28 -15.15 -23.79
C GLU A 52 -25.69 -15.21 -24.41
N GLY A 53 -25.99 -16.28 -25.17
CA GLY A 53 -27.26 -16.51 -25.86
C GLY A 53 -28.44 -16.79 -24.92
N ALA A 54 -29.67 -16.92 -25.42
CA ALA A 54 -30.88 -17.13 -24.60
C ALA A 54 -30.90 -18.44 -23.78
N ASP A 55 -29.85 -19.25 -23.90
CA ASP A 55 -29.76 -20.63 -23.43
C ASP A 55 -29.19 -20.79 -22.00
N GLU A 56 -28.75 -19.69 -21.36
CA GLU A 56 -28.13 -19.74 -20.01
C GLU A 56 -29.13 -19.63 -18.83
N GLY A 57 -30.44 -19.65 -19.08
CA GLY A 57 -31.44 -19.52 -18.01
C GLY A 57 -31.39 -18.16 -17.30
N ASN A 58 -31.42 -18.11 -15.96
CA ASN A 58 -31.49 -16.85 -15.21
C ASN A 58 -30.13 -16.10 -15.16
N LYS A 59 -29.81 -15.41 -16.26
CA LYS A 59 -28.59 -14.63 -16.49
C LYS A 59 -28.25 -13.62 -15.38
N GLY A 60 -29.29 -13.07 -14.73
CA GLY A 60 -29.13 -12.06 -13.69
C GLY A 60 -28.43 -12.60 -12.44
N VAL A 61 -28.85 -13.76 -11.94
CA VAL A 61 -28.29 -14.31 -10.70
C VAL A 61 -26.90 -14.89 -10.91
N LEU A 62 -26.63 -15.49 -12.07
CA LEU A 62 -25.32 -16.06 -12.40
C LEU A 62 -24.26 -14.96 -12.62
N SER A 63 -24.60 -13.91 -13.37
CA SER A 63 -23.70 -12.77 -13.57
C SER A 63 -23.42 -12.02 -12.26
N LEU A 64 -24.43 -11.87 -11.39
CA LEU A 64 -24.26 -11.19 -10.11
C LEU A 64 -23.28 -11.92 -9.19
N ALA A 65 -23.39 -13.25 -9.06
CA ALA A 65 -22.46 -14.07 -8.29
C ALA A 65 -21.02 -14.00 -8.85
N ARG A 66 -20.88 -13.92 -10.18
CA ARG A 66 -19.57 -13.81 -10.84
C ARG A 66 -18.92 -12.45 -10.62
N VAL A 67 -19.69 -11.35 -10.69
CA VAL A 67 -19.22 -10.01 -10.35
C VAL A 67 -18.82 -9.95 -8.89
N GLU A 68 -19.67 -10.44 -8.00
CA GLU A 68 -19.45 -10.41 -6.55
C GLU A 68 -18.11 -11.06 -6.16
N ASN A 69 -17.85 -12.28 -6.63
CA ASN A 69 -16.58 -12.97 -6.32
C ASN A 69 -15.35 -12.20 -6.85
N ARG A 70 -15.44 -11.65 -8.06
CA ARG A 70 -14.35 -10.85 -8.65
C ARG A 70 -14.16 -9.52 -7.92
N PHE A 71 -15.25 -8.91 -7.48
CA PHE A 71 -15.25 -7.66 -6.73
C PHE A 71 -14.57 -7.83 -5.37
N TYR A 72 -14.91 -8.88 -4.61
CA TYR A 72 -14.23 -9.20 -3.36
C TYR A 72 -12.75 -9.50 -3.56
N THR A 73 -12.40 -10.24 -4.62
CA THR A 73 -11.00 -10.52 -4.95
C THR A 73 -10.24 -9.22 -5.23
N ALA A 74 -10.83 -8.29 -5.98
CA ALA A 74 -10.22 -6.99 -6.27
C ALA A 74 -10.04 -6.13 -5.01
N ILE A 75 -11.04 -6.10 -4.13
CA ILE A 75 -10.94 -5.41 -2.83
C ILE A 75 -9.77 -5.96 -2.01
N LEU A 76 -9.67 -7.29 -1.91
CA LEU A 76 -8.60 -7.95 -1.15
C LEU A 76 -7.23 -7.52 -1.70
N VAL A 77 -7.04 -7.58 -3.02
CA VAL A 77 -5.77 -7.20 -3.66
C VAL A 77 -5.41 -5.75 -3.34
N ILE A 78 -6.36 -4.82 -3.41
CA ILE A 78 -6.12 -3.40 -3.11
C ILE A 78 -5.71 -3.21 -1.64
N ILE A 79 -6.41 -3.85 -0.70
CA ILE A 79 -6.12 -3.72 0.73
C ILE A 79 -4.73 -4.29 1.07
N VAL A 80 -4.36 -5.45 0.50
CA VAL A 80 -3.12 -6.13 0.85
C VAL A 80 -1.91 -5.55 0.12
N CYS A 81 -2.05 -5.14 -1.13
CA CYS A 81 -0.90 -4.77 -1.97
C CYS A 81 -0.73 -3.26 -2.17
N CYS A 82 -1.79 -2.46 -2.03
CA CYS A 82 -1.75 -1.05 -2.40
C CYS A 82 -1.95 -0.11 -1.21
N MET A 83 -2.81 -0.46 -0.26
CA MET A 83 -3.08 0.41 0.88
C MET A 83 -1.92 0.41 1.89
N PRO A 84 -1.36 1.58 2.25
CA PRO A 84 -0.40 1.71 3.34
C PRO A 84 -1.13 1.65 4.69
N LEU A 85 -1.42 0.45 5.18
CA LEU A 85 -2.18 0.23 6.43
C LEU A 85 -1.44 0.70 7.70
N VAL A 86 -0.11 0.81 7.63
CA VAL A 86 0.73 1.29 8.73
C VAL A 86 1.41 2.57 8.28
N THR A 87 1.33 3.62 9.08
CA THR A 87 2.04 4.88 8.84
C THR A 87 3.38 4.83 9.57
N VAL A 88 4.48 4.79 8.82
CA VAL A 88 5.82 4.96 9.37
C VAL A 88 6.21 6.43 9.23
N SER A 89 6.41 7.07 10.37
CA SER A 89 6.93 8.43 10.52
C SER A 89 8.18 8.46 11.40
N ILE A 90 8.85 9.61 11.47
CA ILE A 90 10.02 9.86 12.35
C ILE A 90 9.74 9.45 13.81
N ASP A 91 8.50 9.58 14.29
CA ASP A 91 8.13 9.23 15.66
C ASP A 91 8.02 7.71 15.90
N THR A 92 7.71 6.96 14.84
CA THR A 92 7.49 5.49 14.91
C THR A 92 8.75 4.69 14.62
N LEU A 93 9.77 5.30 14.02
CA LEU A 93 11.04 4.68 13.65
C LEU A 93 12.09 4.98 14.73
N ARG A 94 12.76 3.95 15.26
CA ARG A 94 13.80 4.09 16.28
C ARG A 94 15.12 3.54 15.78
N PHE A 95 16.16 4.34 15.96
CA PHE A 95 17.53 3.93 15.70
C PHE A 95 18.09 3.19 16.92
N ASP A 96 18.44 1.92 16.76
CA ASP A 96 19.08 1.12 17.81
C ASP A 96 20.61 1.23 17.73
N ARG A 97 21.22 1.56 18.86
CA ARG A 97 22.68 1.75 19.01
C ARG A 97 23.38 0.63 19.75
N SER A 98 22.64 -0.34 20.27
CA SER A 98 23.19 -1.42 21.08
C SER A 98 24.36 -2.14 20.41
N ARG A 99 24.32 -2.28 19.08
CA ARG A 99 25.37 -2.87 18.24
C ARG A 99 26.57 -1.95 18.03
N SER A 100 26.34 -0.67 17.77
CA SER A 100 27.41 0.32 17.54
C SER A 100 28.26 0.53 18.80
N GLU A 101 27.61 0.56 19.97
CA GLU A 101 28.25 0.66 21.28
C GLU A 101 29.15 -0.56 21.59
N GLN A 102 28.68 -1.78 21.23
CA GLN A 102 29.49 -3.00 21.36
C GLN A 102 30.77 -2.95 20.50
N CYS A 103 30.68 -2.36 19.31
CA CYS A 103 31.82 -2.20 18.40
C CYS A 103 32.66 -0.94 18.68
N GLN A 104 32.40 -0.21 19.77
CA GLN A 104 33.08 1.06 20.12
C GLN A 104 33.02 2.10 18.98
N TYR A 105 31.96 2.05 18.16
CA TYR A 105 31.74 2.96 17.05
C TYR A 105 30.59 3.92 17.40
N SER A 106 30.92 5.20 17.63
CA SER A 106 29.94 6.20 18.03
C SER A 106 29.27 6.84 16.83
N VAL A 107 27.95 6.72 16.78
CA VAL A 107 27.08 7.26 15.72
C VAL A 107 26.13 8.31 16.30
N PRO A 108 26.14 9.58 15.84
CA PRO A 108 25.28 10.66 16.35
C PRO A 108 23.77 10.36 16.23
N ASN A 109 22.88 10.97 17.02
CA ASN A 109 21.47 10.52 16.98
C ASN A 109 20.85 11.09 15.71
N PRO A 110 19.88 10.45 15.04
CA PRO A 110 19.24 11.09 13.89
C PRO A 110 18.74 12.51 14.22
N ALA A 111 18.28 12.74 15.46
CA ALA A 111 17.93 14.07 15.99
C ALA A 111 19.10 15.08 16.07
N ASP A 112 20.33 14.62 16.26
CA ASP A 112 21.53 15.47 16.45
C ASP A 112 22.25 15.75 15.12
N THR A 113 21.84 15.11 14.02
CA THR A 113 22.51 15.20 12.71
C THR A 113 21.98 16.33 11.82
N GLY A 114 20.98 17.09 12.29
CA GLY A 114 20.36 18.19 11.53
C GLY A 114 19.41 17.75 10.40
N TRP A 115 19.37 16.45 10.07
CA TRP A 115 18.51 15.88 9.02
C TRP A 115 17.02 15.80 9.39
N ASN A 116 16.64 16.11 10.64
CA ASN A 116 15.24 16.08 11.05
C ASN A 116 14.37 17.06 10.23
N THR A 117 14.96 18.16 9.73
CA THR A 117 14.24 19.21 9.00
C THR A 117 14.10 18.89 7.51
N SER A 118 14.75 17.83 7.01
CA SER A 118 14.77 17.51 5.58
C SER A 118 13.61 16.61 5.15
N PHE A 119 12.93 15.96 6.09
CA PHE A 119 11.87 14.98 5.83
C PHE A 119 10.52 15.36 6.46
N SER A 120 10.33 16.64 6.81
CA SER A 120 9.05 17.21 7.28
C SER A 120 8.15 17.62 6.12
#